data_AF-A0A9Q1CFG0-F1
#
_entry.id   AF-A0A9Q1CFG0-F1
#
_cell.length_a   1.000
_cell.length_b   1.000
_cell.length_c   1.000
_cell.angle_alpha   90.00
_cell.angle_beta   90.00
_cell.angle_gamma   90.00
#
_symmetry.space_group_name_H-M   'P 1'
#
loop_
_entity.id
_entity.type
_entity.pdbx_description
1 polymer ?
#
loop_
_entity_poly.entity_id
_entity_poly.type
_entity_poly.pdbx_seq_one_letter_code
_entity_poly.pdbx_strand_id
1 'polypeptide(L)'
;MYLSVAGSVIDREIKITKDEEVNITCHAIGASPAANLSWRINNKVVNFPSTYFSLKNKEGTFDAVSTIRFRPEPEDKEVECVSTFSASGEEQVVHGTLLLNDKPIFQNIPILWAIISSGVASLFITLNCICCLRRKFKGRFLSFFQNCAFYFYCTCSFHTIM
;
A
#
# COMPACT_ATOMS: atom_id res chain seq x y z
N MET A 1 17.17 -20.24 13.66
CA MET A 1 16.95 -19.66 12.32
C MET A 1 15.65 -18.87 12.34
N TYR A 2 15.56 -17.72 11.66
CA TYR A 2 14.33 -16.92 11.60
C TYR A 2 14.22 -16.09 10.32
N LEU A 3 13.00 -15.65 10.00
CA LEU A 3 12.70 -14.75 8.89
C LEU A 3 12.50 -13.31 9.40
N SER A 4 12.84 -12.34 8.57
CA SER A 4 12.60 -10.92 8.82
C SER A 4 12.26 -10.18 7.54
N VAL A 5 11.40 -9.16 7.63
CA VAL A 5 11.04 -8.27 6.52
C VAL A 5 11.21 -6.83 6.98
N ALA A 6 11.90 -6.02 6.16
CA ALA A 6 12.24 -4.64 6.49
C ALA A 6 12.91 -4.48 7.88
N GLY A 7 13.72 -5.46 8.30
CA GLY A 7 14.41 -5.48 9.60
C GLY A 7 13.56 -5.92 10.79
N SER A 8 12.28 -6.19 10.61
CA SER A 8 11.40 -6.72 11.67
C SER A 8 11.35 -8.25 11.61
N VAL A 9 11.61 -8.91 12.74
CA VAL A 9 11.48 -10.37 12.88
C VAL A 9 10.03 -10.78 12.72
N ILE A 10 9.78 -11.81 11.93
CA ILE A 10 8.44 -12.34 11.66
C ILE A 10 8.23 -13.59 12.51
N ASP A 11 7.09 -13.66 13.19
CA ASP A 11 6.68 -14.87 13.91
C ASP A 11 6.02 -15.89 12.97
N ARG A 12 5.07 -15.46 12.11
CA ARG A 12 4.33 -16.36 11.19
C ARG A 12 3.83 -15.71 9.90
N GLU A 13 3.22 -14.53 9.99
CA GLU A 13 2.53 -13.90 8.87
C GLU A 13 3.30 -12.70 8.30
N ILE A 14 3.40 -12.64 6.99
CA ILE A 14 4.03 -11.56 6.22
C ILE A 14 2.95 -10.84 5.44
N LYS A 15 2.58 -9.64 5.90
CA LYS A 15 1.62 -8.78 5.21
C LYS A 15 2.34 -8.03 4.09
N ILE A 16 1.94 -8.31 2.86
CA ILE A 16 2.55 -7.74 1.66
C ILE A 16 1.47 -7.05 0.86
N THR A 17 1.79 -5.88 0.33
CA THR A 17 0.90 -5.20 -0.61
C THR A 17 0.98 -5.90 -1.96
N LYS A 18 -0.17 -6.21 -2.54
CA LYS A 18 -0.24 -6.78 -3.89
C LYS A 18 0.48 -5.88 -4.90
N ASP A 19 1.15 -6.52 -5.87
CA ASP A 19 1.94 -5.89 -6.93
C ASP A 19 3.19 -5.11 -6.45
N GLU A 20 3.58 -5.22 -5.17
CA GLU A 20 4.82 -4.65 -4.65
C GLU A 20 5.91 -5.72 -4.51
N GLU A 21 7.17 -5.30 -4.69
CA GLU A 21 8.31 -6.16 -4.38
C GLU A 21 8.52 -6.20 -2.86
N VAL A 22 8.76 -7.41 -2.35
CA VAL A 22 9.09 -7.64 -0.95
C VAL A 22 10.54 -8.10 -0.80
N ASN A 23 11.20 -7.64 0.26
CA ASN A 23 12.52 -8.10 0.65
C ASN A 23 12.38 -8.99 1.89
N ILE A 24 12.59 -10.30 1.71
CA ILE A 24 12.56 -11.27 2.81
C ILE A 24 13.98 -11.71 3.10
N THR A 25 14.38 -11.58 4.36
CA THR A 25 15.71 -11.96 4.83
C THR A 25 15.61 -13.13 5.80
N CYS A 26 16.41 -14.15 5.57
CA CYS A 26 16.54 -15.33 6.38
C CYS A 26 17.87 -15.32 7.12
N HIS A 27 17.83 -15.61 8.41
CA HIS A 27 18.99 -15.59 9.31
C HIS A 27 19.21 -16.97 9.93
N ALA A 28 20.39 -17.53 9.71
CA ALA A 28 20.89 -18.74 10.37
C ALA A 28 22.10 -18.38 11.23
N ILE A 29 21.93 -18.40 12.54
CA ILE A 29 22.91 -17.90 13.52
C ILE A 29 23.58 -19.08 14.22
N GLY A 30 24.90 -18.98 14.44
CA GLY A 30 25.65 -19.93 15.25
C GLY A 30 25.91 -21.29 14.60
N ALA A 31 25.81 -21.39 13.26
CA ALA A 31 26.03 -22.63 12.51
C ALA A 31 27.52 -23.03 12.50
N SER A 32 27.84 -24.32 12.55
CA SER A 32 29.22 -24.81 12.35
C SER A 32 29.20 -26.18 11.67
N PRO A 33 29.65 -26.31 10.40
CA PRO A 33 30.19 -25.27 9.51
C PRO A 33 29.11 -24.27 9.03
N ALA A 34 29.50 -23.27 8.22
CA ALA A 34 28.57 -22.30 7.65
C ALA A 34 27.41 -22.98 6.91
N ALA A 35 26.18 -22.58 7.25
CA ALA A 35 24.97 -23.14 6.65
C ALA A 35 24.73 -22.56 5.25
N ASN A 36 24.35 -23.42 4.30
CA ASN A 36 23.93 -22.97 2.98
C ASN A 36 22.42 -22.70 2.98
N LEU A 37 22.01 -21.53 2.50
CA LEU A 37 20.62 -21.08 2.56
C LEU A 37 19.97 -21.14 1.19
N SER A 38 18.83 -21.81 1.12
CA SER A 38 17.99 -21.92 -0.07
C SER A 38 16.56 -21.54 0.23
N TRP A 39 15.80 -21.17 -0.81
CA TRP A 39 14.44 -20.66 -0.67
C TRP A 39 13.46 -21.60 -1.36
N ARG A 40 12.32 -21.83 -0.73
CA ARG A 40 11.17 -22.50 -1.33
C ARG A 40 9.94 -21.60 -1.23
N ILE A 41 9.12 -21.59 -2.27
CA ILE A 41 7.79 -20.97 -2.24
C ILE A 41 6.78 -22.05 -2.55
N ASN A 42 5.75 -22.20 -1.72
CA ASN A 42 4.76 -23.27 -1.81
C ASN A 42 5.43 -24.65 -1.96
N ASN A 43 6.46 -24.93 -1.15
CA ASN A 43 7.26 -26.16 -1.17
C ASN A 43 8.00 -26.43 -2.51
N LYS A 44 8.15 -25.43 -3.38
CA LYS A 44 8.94 -25.52 -4.62
C LYS A 44 10.21 -24.70 -4.49
N VAL A 45 11.35 -25.29 -4.87
CA VAL A 45 12.63 -24.57 -4.92
C VAL A 45 12.55 -23.44 -5.92
N VAL A 46 12.86 -22.23 -5.47
CA VAL A 46 12.87 -21.03 -6.30
C VAL A 46 14.30 -20.53 -6.48
N ASN A 47 14.60 -20.03 -7.69
CA ASN A 47 15.90 -19.47 -8.03
C ASN A 47 15.80 -17.96 -8.27
N PHE A 48 15.39 -17.23 -7.25
CA PHE A 48 15.40 -15.77 -7.28
C PHE A 48 16.83 -15.24 -7.09
N PRO A 49 17.15 -14.05 -7.63
CA PRO A 49 18.39 -13.36 -7.26
C PRO A 49 18.40 -13.15 -5.75
N SER A 50 19.33 -13.83 -5.08
CA SER A 50 19.50 -13.76 -3.63
C SER A 50 20.86 -13.19 -3.29
N THR A 51 20.91 -12.35 -2.25
CA THR A 51 22.16 -11.90 -1.64
C THR A 51 22.48 -12.82 -0.48
N TYR A 52 23.55 -13.61 -0.60
CA TYR A 52 24.04 -14.49 0.46
C TYR A 52 25.33 -13.94 1.05
N PHE A 53 25.42 -13.95 2.38
CA PHE A 53 26.67 -13.71 3.09
C PHE A 53 26.78 -14.60 4.31
N SER A 54 28.01 -14.94 4.67
CA SER A 54 28.31 -15.70 5.88
C SER A 54 29.45 -15.04 6.65
N LEU A 55 29.26 -14.80 7.94
CA LEU A 55 30.22 -14.17 8.82
C LEU A 55 30.67 -15.15 9.89
N LYS A 56 31.98 -15.29 10.08
CA LYS A 56 32.53 -16.08 11.18
C LYS A 56 32.48 -15.28 12.47
N ASN A 57 31.84 -15.82 13.50
CA ASN A 57 31.77 -15.25 14.83
C ASN A 57 33.05 -15.56 15.63
N LYS A 58 33.31 -14.79 16.70
CA LYS A 58 34.49 -14.94 17.56
C LYS A 58 34.57 -16.31 18.23
N GLU A 59 33.42 -16.93 18.45
CA GLU A 59 33.26 -18.28 19.03
C GLU A 59 33.59 -19.40 18.04
N GLY A 60 33.92 -19.07 16.78
CA GLY A 60 34.24 -20.05 15.73
C GLY A 60 33.02 -20.59 14.98
N THR A 61 31.81 -20.17 15.36
CA THR A 61 30.56 -20.41 14.63
C THR A 61 30.39 -19.43 13.46
N PHE A 62 29.38 -19.66 12.63
CA PHE A 62 29.10 -18.89 11.43
C PHE A 62 27.65 -18.42 11.42
N ASP A 63 27.46 -17.15 11.11
CA ASP A 63 26.16 -16.54 10.88
C ASP A 63 25.96 -16.38 9.38
N ALA A 64 24.99 -17.09 8.82
CA ALA A 64 24.64 -17.04 7.41
C ALA A 64 23.33 -16.26 7.24
N VAL A 65 23.30 -15.39 6.24
CA VAL A 65 22.13 -14.56 5.92
C VAL A 65 21.90 -14.59 4.43
N SER A 66 20.66 -14.83 4.05
CA SER A 66 20.22 -14.77 2.65
C SER A 66 19.06 -13.79 2.55
N THR A 67 19.05 -12.95 1.52
CA THR A 67 17.94 -12.03 1.23
C THR A 67 17.46 -12.22 -0.19
N ILE A 68 16.17 -12.48 -0.37
CA ILE A 68 15.51 -12.50 -1.68
C ILE A 68 14.67 -11.25 -1.88
N ARG A 69 14.56 -10.85 -3.15
CA ARG A 69 13.67 -9.79 -3.59
C ARG A 69 12.81 -10.34 -4.72
N PHE A 70 11.49 -10.32 -4.54
CA PHE A 70 10.54 -10.77 -5.55
C PHE A 70 9.18 -10.12 -5.32
N ARG A 71 8.32 -10.16 -6.35
CA ARG A 71 6.92 -9.76 -6.27
C ARG A 71 6.08 -11.03 -6.11
N PRO A 72 5.42 -11.26 -4.97
CA PRO A 72 4.62 -12.46 -4.79
C PRO A 72 3.37 -12.45 -5.67
N GLU A 73 3.02 -13.63 -6.18
CA GLU A 73 1.77 -13.86 -6.92
C GLU A 73 0.64 -14.28 -5.96
N PRO A 74 -0.64 -14.14 -6.34
CA PRO A 74 -1.78 -14.60 -5.53
C PRO A 74 -1.73 -16.08 -5.13
N GLU A 75 -0.97 -16.87 -5.89
CA GLU A 75 -0.77 -18.29 -5.64
C GLU A 75 0.29 -18.56 -4.57
N ASP A 76 1.22 -17.61 -4.35
CA ASP A 76 2.31 -17.70 -3.39
C ASP A 76 1.78 -17.49 -1.96
N LYS A 77 1.52 -18.59 -1.25
CA LYS A 77 0.94 -18.56 0.10
C LYS A 77 1.98 -18.79 1.18
N GLU A 78 3.02 -19.54 0.87
CA GLU A 78 4.02 -19.96 1.85
C GLU A 78 5.43 -19.72 1.30
N VAL A 79 6.29 -19.15 2.14
CA VAL A 79 7.71 -19.01 1.89
C VAL A 79 8.48 -19.78 2.96
N GLU A 80 9.48 -20.53 2.51
CA GLU A 80 10.33 -21.31 3.38
C GLU A 80 11.78 -20.94 3.10
N CYS A 81 12.56 -20.79 4.15
CA CYS A 81 14.01 -20.76 4.05
C CYS A 81 14.54 -22.07 4.62
N VAL A 82 15.35 -22.75 3.82
CA VAL A 82 15.93 -24.05 4.13
C VAL A 82 17.43 -23.86 4.29
N SER A 83 17.94 -24.20 5.47
CA SER A 83 19.37 -24.24 5.73
C SER A 83 19.87 -25.67 5.66
N THR A 84 20.88 -25.91 4.83
CA THR A 84 21.53 -27.21 4.68
C THR A 84 22.96 -27.16 5.25
N PHE A 85 23.29 -28.17 6.06
CA PHE A 85 24.64 -28.32 6.62
C PHE A 85 25.42 -29.34 5.81
N SER A 86 26.55 -28.92 5.24
CA SER A 86 27.42 -29.78 4.42
C SER A 86 28.00 -30.98 5.17
N ALA A 87 28.02 -30.94 6.51
CA ALA A 87 28.57 -32.00 7.36
C ALA A 87 27.55 -33.07 7.77
N SER A 88 26.27 -32.73 7.96
CA SER A 88 25.25 -33.66 8.47
C SER A 88 24.20 -34.06 7.43
N GLY A 89 24.03 -33.28 6.37
CA GLY A 89 22.91 -33.46 5.42
C GLY A 89 21.54 -33.18 6.04
N GLU A 90 21.49 -32.66 7.27
CA GLU A 90 20.25 -32.29 7.95
C GLU A 90 19.77 -30.92 7.44
N GLU A 91 18.47 -30.84 7.14
CA GLU A 91 17.80 -29.61 6.72
C GLU A 91 17.05 -28.99 7.91
N GLN A 92 17.33 -27.72 8.22
CA GLN A 92 16.43 -26.93 9.07
C GLN A 92 15.61 -26.00 8.20
N VAL A 93 14.31 -25.93 8.49
CA VAL A 93 13.35 -25.13 7.70
C VAL A 93 12.64 -24.14 8.60
N VAL A 94 12.53 -22.90 8.15
CA VAL A 94 11.66 -21.88 8.75
C VAL A 94 10.63 -21.45 7.72
N HIS A 95 9.37 -21.45 8.13
CA HIS A 95 8.21 -21.16 7.29
C HIS A 95 7.64 -19.78 7.62
N GLY A 96 7.08 -19.11 6.61
CA GLY A 96 6.32 -17.87 6.75
C GLY A 96 5.14 -17.87 5.78
N THR A 97 4.00 -17.36 6.24
CA THR A 97 2.77 -17.27 5.44
C THR A 97 2.67 -15.88 4.80
N LEU A 98 2.43 -15.83 3.49
CA LEU A 98 2.26 -14.59 2.75
C LEU A 98 0.79 -14.18 2.76
N LEU A 99 0.51 -12.96 3.21
CA LEU A 99 -0.81 -12.35 3.21
C LEU A 99 -0.80 -11.15 2.27
N LEU A 100 -1.37 -11.34 1.08
CA LEU A 100 -1.48 -10.28 0.08
C LEU A 100 -2.68 -9.39 0.37
N ASN A 101 -2.41 -8.13 0.67
CA ASN A 101 -3.42 -7.10 0.84
C ASN A 101 -3.55 -6.31 -0.46
N ASP A 102 -4.79 -6.08 -0.91
CA ASP A 102 -5.04 -5.17 -2.01
C ASP A 102 -4.69 -3.72 -1.61
N LYS A 103 -4.12 -2.96 -2.55
CA LYS A 103 -3.90 -1.53 -2.34
C LYS A 103 -5.24 -0.83 -2.10
N PRO A 104 -5.32 0.14 -1.17
CA PRO A 104 -6.53 0.93 -1.01
C PRO A 104 -6.79 1.72 -2.30
N ILE A 105 -7.84 1.32 -3.04
CA ILE A 105 -8.28 1.91 -4.31
C ILE A 105 -8.61 3.41 -4.18
N PHE A 106 -8.81 3.89 -2.94
CA PHE A 106 -9.33 5.22 -2.64
C PHE A 106 -8.30 6.36 -2.60
N GLN A 107 -7.00 6.12 -2.85
CA GLN A 107 -5.99 7.19 -2.75
C GLN A 107 -6.20 8.39 -3.71
N ASN A 108 -6.91 8.21 -4.83
CA ASN A 108 -7.15 9.27 -5.82
C ASN A 108 -8.56 9.88 -5.80
N ILE A 109 -9.46 9.38 -4.95
CA ILE A 109 -10.84 9.88 -4.87
C ILE A 109 -10.95 11.34 -4.40
N PRO A 110 -10.15 11.86 -3.43
CA PRO A 110 -10.29 13.26 -3.03
C PRO A 110 -9.93 14.26 -4.15
N ILE A 111 -9.07 13.88 -5.10
CA ILE A 111 -8.67 14.74 -6.22
C ILE A 111 -9.83 14.90 -7.22
N LEU A 112 -10.57 13.82 -7.50
CA LEU A 112 -11.75 13.86 -8.37
C LEU A 112 -12.85 14.76 -7.79
N TRP A 113 -13.12 14.71 -6.48
CA TRP A 113 -14.08 15.60 -5.83
C TRP A 113 -13.64 17.07 -5.82
N ALA A 114 -12.33 17.35 -5.75
CA ALA A 114 -11.80 18.70 -5.86
C ALA A 114 -12.01 19.30 -7.27
N ILE A 115 -11.86 18.49 -8.33
CA ILE A 115 -12.10 18.93 -9.71
C ILE A 115 -13.60 19.15 -9.95
N ILE A 116 -14.45 18.25 -9.46
CA ILE A 116 -15.92 18.37 -9.61
C ILE A 116 -16.45 19.59 -8.85
N SER A 117 -16.00 19.82 -7.61
CA SER A 117 -16.44 20.97 -6.81
C SER A 117 -16.01 22.32 -7.42
N SER A 118 -14.79 22.40 -7.96
CA SER A 118 -14.30 23.59 -8.67
C SER A 118 -15.10 23.88 -9.96
N GLY A 119 -15.42 22.84 -10.73
CA GLY A 119 -16.24 22.98 -11.94
C GLY A 119 -17.66 23.47 -11.65
N VAL A 120 -18.29 22.92 -10.61
CA VAL A 120 -19.64 23.32 -10.18
C VAL A 120 -19.64 24.77 -9.68
N ALA A 121 -18.68 25.17 -8.85
CA ALA A 121 -18.56 26.54 -8.36
C ALA A 121 -18.40 27.56 -9.52
N SER A 122 -17.59 27.21 -10.53
CA SER A 122 -17.36 28.06 -11.71
C SER A 122 -18.62 28.23 -12.56
N LEU A 123 -19.42 27.17 -12.74
CA LEU A 123 -20.72 27.22 -13.41
C LEU A 123 -21.72 28.10 -12.66
N PHE A 124 -21.79 28.00 -11.33
CA PHE A 124 -22.64 28.88 -10.52
C PHE A 124 -22.23 30.35 -10.64
N ILE A 125 -20.93 30.66 -10.62
CA ILE A 125 -20.43 32.04 -10.75
C ILE A 125 -20.76 32.60 -12.15
N THR A 126 -20.50 31.82 -13.21
CA THR A 126 -20.78 32.25 -14.59
C THR A 126 -22.28 32.46 -14.86
N LEU A 127 -23.15 31.57 -14.38
CA LEU A 127 -24.61 31.73 -14.47
C LEU A 127 -25.08 32.99 -13.73
N ASN A 128 -24.58 33.26 -12.53
CA ASN A 128 -24.90 34.49 -11.80
C ASN A 128 -24.40 35.74 -12.53
N CYS A 129 -23.19 35.73 -13.11
CA CYS A 129 -22.67 36.82 -13.93
C CYS A 129 -23.53 37.07 -15.18
N ILE A 130 -23.93 36.01 -15.90
CA ILE A 130 -24.78 36.11 -17.10
C ILE A 130 -26.17 36.68 -16.72
N CYS A 131 -26.74 36.26 -15.60
CA CYS A 131 -27.99 36.81 -15.07
C CYS A 131 -27.87 38.31 -14.72
N CYS A 132 -26.76 38.73 -14.10
CA CYS A 132 -26.50 40.13 -13.79
C CYS A 132 -26.32 40.99 -15.05
N LEU A 133 -25.60 40.49 -16.06
CA LEU A 133 -25.41 41.18 -17.34
C LEU A 133 -26.73 41.29 -18.12
N ARG A 134 -27.56 40.24 -18.13
CA ARG A 134 -28.90 40.29 -18.72
C ARG A 134 -29.83 41.27 -18.02
N ARG A 135 -29.77 41.38 -16.68
CA ARG A 135 -30.50 42.42 -15.92
C ARG A 135 -30.01 43.84 -16.26
N LYS A 136 -28.70 44.04 -16.41
CA LYS A 136 -28.12 45.33 -16.78
C LYS A 136 -28.51 45.76 -18.20
N PHE A 137 -28.62 44.81 -19.14
CA PHE A 137 -29.08 45.07 -20.51
C PHE A 137 -30.60 45.33 -20.58
N LYS A 138 -31.41 44.67 -19.75
CA LYS A 138 -32.85 44.96 -19.63
C LYS A 138 -33.14 46.29 -18.90
N GLY A 139 -32.22 46.75 -18.06
CA GLY A 139 -32.32 48.01 -17.30
C GLY A 139 -32.15 49.31 -18.11
N ARG A 140 -32.09 49.25 -19.46
CA ARG A 140 -32.14 50.45 -20.32
C ARG A 140 -33.37 50.55 -21.22
N PHE A 141 -34.35 49.64 -21.07
CA PHE A 141 -35.59 49.70 -21.84
C PHE A 141 -36.83 49.27 -21.01
N LEU A 142 -37.27 50.20 -20.16
CA LEU A 142 -38.43 50.12 -19.25
C LEU A 142 -38.16 49.48 -17.88
N SER A 143 -38.01 50.36 -16.90
CA SER A 143 -38.76 50.26 -15.65
C SER A 143 -40.19 49.79 -15.95
N PHE A 144 -40.54 48.56 -15.59
CA PHE A 144 -41.89 48.15 -15.19
C PHE A 144 -41.87 46.65 -14.85
N PHE A 145 -42.44 46.31 -13.70
CA PHE A 145 -42.74 44.96 -13.19
C PHE A 145 -41.62 44.09 -12.59
N GLN A 146 -41.47 44.25 -11.27
CA GLN A 146 -41.68 43.24 -10.22
C GLN A 146 -41.15 41.80 -10.42
N ASN A 147 -40.50 41.31 -9.35
CA ASN A 147 -40.19 39.91 -9.00
C ASN A 147 -38.86 39.33 -9.50
N CYS A 148 -37.91 39.25 -8.58
CA CYS A 148 -37.10 38.05 -8.28
C CYS A 148 -36.34 38.29 -6.97
N ALA A 149 -37.11 38.55 -5.91
CA ALA A 149 -36.62 38.72 -4.55
C ALA A 149 -37.21 37.64 -3.64
N PHE A 150 -37.17 36.36 -4.04
CA PHE A 150 -37.64 35.25 -3.20
C PHE A 150 -37.04 33.91 -3.64
N TYR A 151 -35.72 33.81 -3.86
CA TYR A 151 -35.03 32.51 -3.86
C TYR A 151 -33.59 32.69 -3.32
N PHE A 152 -33.53 33.30 -2.14
CA PHE A 152 -32.38 33.26 -1.24
C PHE A 152 -32.95 33.14 0.19
N TYR A 153 -33.53 31.99 0.48
CA TYR A 153 -33.54 31.43 1.83
C TYR A 153 -32.64 30.21 1.73
N CYS A 154 -31.42 30.35 2.24
CA CYS A 154 -31.06 29.89 3.58
C CYS A 154 -30.98 28.36 3.61
N THR A 155 -29.72 27.92 3.55
CA THR A 155 -29.24 26.70 4.18
C THR A 155 -29.99 26.39 5.48
N CYS A 156 -30.55 25.18 5.54
CA CYS A 156 -31.05 24.55 6.76
C CYS A 156 -30.04 24.67 7.90
N SER A 157 -30.49 25.18 9.05
CA SER A 157 -30.03 24.71 10.35
C SER A 157 -31.25 24.13 11.06
N PHE A 158 -31.33 22.80 11.02
CA PHE A 158 -32.16 21.97 11.87
C PHE A 158 -31.44 21.83 13.22
N HIS A 159 -32.06 22.30 14.31
CA HIS A 159 -31.86 21.73 15.64
C HIS A 159 -33.18 21.79 16.43
N THR A 160 -34.00 20.77 16.15
CA THR A 160 -34.83 19.94 17.03
C THR A 160 -34.86 20.26 18.54
N ILE A 161 -36.09 20.45 19.07
CA ILE A 161 -36.68 20.02 20.37
C ILE A 161 -35.90 20.43 21.64
N MET A 162 -36.45 21.22 22.56
CA MET A 162 -37.64 20.99 23.38
C MET A 162 -38.10 22.31 24.00
#